data_AF-A0A8T5LXC9-F1
#
_entry.id   AF-A0A8T5LXC9-F1
#
_cell.length_a   1.000
_cell.length_b   1.000
_cell.length_c   1.000
_cell.angle_alpha   90.00
_cell.angle_beta   90.00
_cell.angle_gamma   90.00
#
_symmetry.space_group_name_H-M   'P 1'
#
loop_
_entity.id
_entity.type
_entity.pdbx_description
1 polymer ?
#
loop_
_entity_poly.entity_id
_entity_poly.type
_entity_poly.pdbx_seq_one_letter_code
_entity_poly.pdbx_strand_id
1 'polypeptide(L)'
;MSTIVTVVNHIFSLDIAWLFNFALDNILWVFLFAAAAVFFYKEKNWFWATVYITFYVWAAVEFTDVVGWVVFDKMFLLVTMLAAVAVLAFAEFDSWGSKNLLLINTVRFLVVLVGYNLFFG
;
A
#
# COMPACT_ATOMS: atom_id res chain seq x y z
N MET A 1 -0.36 -22.23 -4.12
CA MET A 1 -1.68 -21.97 -3.50
C MET A 1 -1.61 -20.54 -2.99
N SER A 2 -2.53 -19.65 -3.39
CA SER A 2 -2.40 -18.24 -3.00
C SER A 2 -2.54 -18.09 -1.48
N THR A 3 -1.88 -17.11 -0.90
CA THR A 3 -1.91 -16.82 0.53
C THR A 3 -3.34 -16.53 0.99
N ILE A 4 -4.17 -15.95 0.13
CA ILE A 4 -5.62 -15.78 0.37
C ILE A 4 -6.30 -17.13 0.64
N VAL A 5 -6.09 -18.13 -0.21
CA VAL A 5 -6.73 -19.44 -0.02
C VAL A 5 -6.28 -20.09 1.29
N THR A 6 -5.00 -19.95 1.65
CA THR A 6 -4.46 -20.45 2.91
C THR A 6 -5.10 -19.79 4.13
N VAL A 7 -5.16 -18.45 4.16
CA VAL A 7 -5.80 -17.70 5.25
C VAL A 7 -7.28 -18.02 5.36
N VAL A 8 -8.00 -18.07 4.25
CA VAL A 8 -9.43 -18.39 4.23
C VAL A 8 -9.68 -19.77 4.82
N ASN A 9 -8.84 -20.76 4.47
CA ASN A 9 -8.91 -22.09 5.08
C ASN A 9 -8.65 -22.06 6.59
N HIS A 10 -7.62 -21.33 7.05
CA HIS A 10 -7.34 -21.20 8.49
C HIS A 10 -8.49 -20.50 9.24
N ILE A 11 -9.10 -19.47 8.66
CA ILE A 11 -10.29 -18.78 9.23
C ILE A 11 -11.47 -19.75 9.35
N PHE A 12 -11.82 -20.47 8.28
CA PHE A 12 -12.93 -21.43 8.31
C PHE A 12 -12.67 -22.63 9.22
N SER A 13 -11.41 -23.02 9.39
CA SER A 13 -10.99 -24.06 10.35
C SER A 13 -10.88 -23.57 11.79
N LEU A 14 -11.07 -22.28 12.04
CA LEU A 14 -10.89 -21.62 13.35
C LEU A 14 -9.52 -21.93 13.99
N ASP A 15 -8.46 -21.93 13.19
CA ASP A 15 -7.09 -22.14 13.66
C ASP A 15 -6.56 -20.88 14.35
N ILE A 16 -6.93 -20.70 15.61
CA ILE A 16 -6.60 -19.51 16.42
C ILE A 16 -5.08 -19.37 16.60
N ALA A 17 -4.35 -20.49 16.73
CA ALA A 17 -2.91 -20.47 16.92
C ALA A 17 -2.19 -19.92 15.68
N TRP A 18 -2.61 -20.37 14.49
CA TRP A 18 -2.09 -19.85 13.24
C TRP A 18 -2.44 -18.37 13.04
N LEU A 19 -3.71 -17.99 13.27
CA LEU A 19 -4.16 -16.59 13.12
C LEU A 19 -3.41 -15.64 14.06
N PHE A 20 -3.14 -16.08 15.29
CA PHE A 20 -2.37 -15.32 16.26
C PHE A 20 -0.92 -15.12 15.82
N ASN A 21 -0.24 -16.19 15.39
CA ASN A 21 1.13 -16.10 14.89
C ASN A 21 1.21 -15.24 13.62
N PHE A 22 0.27 -15.41 12.69
CA PHE A 22 0.17 -14.59 11.49
C PHE A 22 0.00 -13.10 11.80
N ALA A 23 -0.82 -12.77 12.81
CA ALA A 23 -0.97 -11.39 13.27
C ALA A 23 0.31 -10.85 13.93
N LEU A 24 1.04 -11.67 14.70
CA LEU A 24 2.32 -11.28 15.31
C LEU A 24 3.42 -11.07 14.27
N ASP A 25 3.52 -11.95 13.27
CA ASP A 25 4.49 -11.84 12.18
C ASP A 25 4.25 -10.59 11.32
N ASN A 26 3.01 -10.06 11.35
CA ASN A 26 2.61 -8.86 10.62
C ASN A 26 2.22 -7.70 11.55
N ILE A 27 2.65 -7.72 12.81
CA ILE A 27 2.19 -6.79 13.85
C ILE A 27 2.43 -5.32 13.49
N LEU A 28 3.55 -5.03 12.82
CA LEU A 28 3.86 -3.70 12.30
C LEU A 28 2.77 -3.19 11.37
N TRP A 29 2.32 -4.03 10.43
CA TRP A 29 1.30 -3.67 9.44
C TRP A 29 -0.08 -3.52 10.08
N VAL A 30 -0.42 -4.35 11.06
CA VAL A 30 -1.66 -4.23 11.83
C VAL A 30 -1.75 -2.86 12.51
N PHE A 31 -0.67 -2.44 13.19
CA PHE A 31 -0.63 -1.13 13.83
C PHE A 31 -0.63 0.03 12.82
N LEU A 32 0.07 -0.11 11.70
CA LEU A 32 0.17 0.91 10.67
C LEU A 32 -1.18 1.13 9.96
N PHE A 33 -1.92 0.06 9.65
CA PHE A 33 -3.27 0.15 9.09
C PHE A 33 -4.29 0.64 10.10
N ALA A 34 -4.17 0.28 11.38
CA ALA A 34 -5.02 0.82 12.43
C ALA A 34 -4.83 2.32 12.60
N ALA A 35 -3.57 2.79 12.60
CA ALA A 35 -3.24 4.21 12.66
C ALA A 35 -3.79 4.97 11.44
N ALA A 36 -3.62 4.42 10.23
CA ALA A 36 -4.18 5.01 9.01
C ALA A 36 -5.72 5.07 9.06
N ALA A 37 -6.38 4.00 9.52
CA ALA A 37 -7.83 3.97 9.66
C ALA A 37 -8.36 5.03 10.62
N VAL A 38 -7.70 5.21 11.78
CA VAL A 38 -8.05 6.26 12.74
C VAL A 38 -7.88 7.65 12.13
N PHE A 39 -6.80 7.88 11.38
CA PHE A 39 -6.50 9.16 10.74
C PHE A 39 -7.51 9.54 9.64
N PHE A 40 -7.89 8.59 8.78
CA PHE A 40 -8.73 8.86 7.61
C PHE A 40 -10.23 8.70 7.85
N TYR A 41 -10.67 7.75 8.68
CA TYR A 41 -12.08 7.40 8.82
C TYR A 41 -12.78 8.01 10.05
N LYS A 42 -12.04 8.77 10.86
CA LYS A 42 -12.46 9.30 12.17
C LYS A 42 -12.91 8.19 13.13
N GLU A 43 -12.87 8.48 14.42
CA GLU A 43 -12.99 7.50 15.52
C GLU A 43 -14.22 6.58 15.49
N LYS A 44 -15.27 6.90 14.73
CA LYS A 44 -16.52 6.14 14.78
C LYS A 44 -16.45 4.75 14.13
N ASN A 45 -15.55 4.52 13.17
CA ASN A 45 -15.51 3.26 12.39
C ASN A 45 -14.09 2.73 12.14
N TRP A 46 -13.12 3.08 12.99
CA TRP A 46 -11.70 2.74 12.78
C TRP A 46 -11.46 1.23 12.66
N PHE A 47 -12.17 0.39 13.42
CA PHE A 47 -12.00 -1.06 13.37
C PHE A 47 -12.35 -1.63 12.00
N TRP A 48 -13.55 -1.31 11.50
CA TRP A 48 -13.99 -1.76 10.17
C TRP A 48 -13.14 -1.17 9.04
N ALA A 49 -12.70 0.09 9.18
CA ALA A 49 -11.78 0.70 8.24
C ALA A 49 -10.40 0.00 8.25
N THR A 50 -9.91 -0.43 9.41
CA THR A 50 -8.65 -1.20 9.54
C THR A 50 -8.76 -2.53 8.82
N VAL A 51 -9.85 -3.27 9.05
CA VAL A 51 -10.12 -4.54 8.37
C VAL A 51 -10.18 -4.32 6.86
N TYR A 52 -10.94 -3.32 6.40
CA TYR A 52 -11.08 -3.00 4.98
C TYR A 52 -9.74 -2.64 4.32
N ILE A 53 -8.95 -1.75 4.93
CA ILE A 53 -7.63 -1.34 4.42
C ILE A 53 -6.68 -2.54 4.36
N THR A 54 -6.70 -3.38 5.40
CA THR A 54 -5.86 -4.59 5.46
C THR A 54 -6.20 -5.54 4.31
N PHE A 55 -7.48 -5.84 4.09
CA PHE A 55 -7.90 -6.69 2.98
C PHE A 55 -7.64 -6.04 1.61
N TYR A 56 -7.84 -4.73 1.47
CA TYR A 56 -7.58 -4.02 0.22
C TYR A 56 -6.09 -4.06 -0.16
N VAL A 57 -5.21 -3.68 0.77
CA VAL A 57 -3.76 -3.69 0.54
C VAL A 57 -3.27 -5.10 0.27
N TRP A 58 -3.78 -6.08 1.02
CA TRP A 58 -3.38 -7.46 0.85
C TRP A 58 -3.87 -8.07 -0.46
N ALA A 59 -5.13 -7.76 -0.86
CA ALA A 59 -5.65 -8.12 -2.17
C ALA A 59 -4.85 -7.45 -3.29
N ALA A 60 -4.46 -6.18 -3.15
CA ALA A 60 -3.63 -5.48 -4.12
C ALA A 60 -2.24 -6.13 -4.31
N VAL A 61 -1.63 -6.59 -3.22
CA VAL A 61 -0.33 -7.30 -3.23
C VAL A 61 -0.45 -8.70 -3.85
N GLU A 62 -1.53 -9.43 -3.62
CA GLU A 62 -1.73 -10.71 -4.33
C GLU A 62 -2.11 -10.50 -5.80
N PHE A 63 -2.83 -9.40 -6.11
CA PHE A 63 -3.21 -9.09 -7.48
C PHE A 63 -2.00 -8.75 -8.35
N THR A 64 -0.94 -8.16 -7.79
CA THR A 64 0.32 -7.96 -8.54
C THR A 64 0.95 -9.26 -9.00
N ASP A 65 0.94 -10.28 -8.15
CA ASP A 65 1.56 -11.57 -8.47
C ASP A 65 0.77 -12.32 -9.57
N VAL A 66 -0.53 -12.04 -9.72
CA VAL A 66 -1.41 -12.69 -10.70
C VAL A 66 -1.51 -11.91 -12.01
N VAL A 67 -1.58 -10.57 -11.95
CA VAL A 67 -1.81 -9.73 -13.14
C VAL A 67 -0.49 -9.24 -13.75
N GLY A 68 0.63 -9.33 -13.02
CA GLY A 68 1.93 -8.83 -13.49
C GLY A 68 1.98 -7.31 -13.64
N TRP A 69 0.98 -6.60 -13.12
CA TRP A 69 0.92 -5.15 -13.23
C TRP A 69 1.58 -4.49 -12.03
N VAL A 70 2.82 -4.05 -12.26
CA VAL A 70 3.73 -3.34 -11.35
C VAL A 70 3.11 -2.23 -10.50
N VAL A 71 2.01 -1.62 -10.92
CA VAL A 71 1.38 -0.46 -10.25
C VAL A 71 1.03 -0.74 -8.77
N PHE A 72 0.81 -2.00 -8.40
CA PHE A 72 0.45 -2.39 -7.03
C PHE A 72 1.60 -3.04 -6.25
N ASP A 73 2.81 -3.12 -6.82
CA ASP A 73 3.95 -3.73 -6.15
C ASP A 73 4.38 -2.85 -4.97
N LYS A 74 4.65 -3.46 -3.81
CA LYS A 74 5.09 -2.77 -2.59
C LYS A 74 6.35 -1.93 -2.86
N MET A 75 7.27 -2.44 -3.68
CA MET A 75 8.48 -1.70 -4.04
C MET A 75 8.16 -0.54 -4.99
N PHE A 76 7.25 -0.72 -5.95
CA PHE A 76 6.79 0.36 -6.83
C PHE A 76 6.12 1.49 -6.05
N LEU A 77 5.22 1.15 -5.11
CA LEU A 77 4.55 2.09 -4.21
C LEU A 77 5.55 2.85 -3.34
N LEU A 78 6.55 2.16 -2.78
CA LEU A 78 7.61 2.78 -2.00
C LEU A 78 8.40 3.80 -2.83
N VAL A 79 8.82 3.43 -4.04
CA VAL A 79 9.58 4.32 -4.94
C VAL A 79 8.73 5.52 -5.37
N THR A 80 7.45 5.32 -5.68
CA THR A 80 6.55 6.43 -6.04
C THR A 80 6.27 7.36 -4.86
N MET A 81 6.18 6.85 -3.63
CA MET A 81 6.03 7.66 -2.41
C MET A 81 7.30 8.46 -2.10
N LEU A 82 8.48 7.85 -2.17
CA LEU A 82 9.76 8.56 -1.97
C LEU A 82 9.95 9.67 -3.00
N ALA A 83 9.63 9.40 -4.27
CA ALA A 83 9.66 10.40 -5.32
C ALA A 83 8.64 11.54 -5.07
N ALA A 84 7.50 11.24 -4.44
CA ALA A 84 6.52 12.27 -4.04
C ALA A 84 7.03 13.19 -2.94
N VAL A 85 7.65 12.61 -1.92
CA VAL A 85 8.27 13.38 -0.83
C VAL A 85 9.36 14.29 -1.38
N ALA A 86 10.21 13.80 -2.29
CA ALA A 86 11.24 14.61 -2.93
C ALA A 86 10.66 15.78 -3.75
N VAL A 87 9.59 15.55 -4.53
CA VAL A 87 8.92 16.60 -5.30
C VAL A 87 8.26 17.64 -4.39
N LEU A 88 7.61 17.21 -3.31
CA LEU A 88 6.99 18.12 -2.34
C LEU A 88 8.04 18.97 -1.61
N ALA A 89 9.15 18.35 -1.19
CA ALA A 89 10.26 19.08 -0.59
C ALA A 89 10.86 20.10 -1.56
N PHE A 90 10.97 19.78 -2.85
CA PHE A 90 11.45 20.72 -3.86
C PHE A 90 10.45 21.85 -4.15
N ALA A 91 9.16 21.54 -4.18
CA ALA A 91 8.09 22.51 -4.41
C ALA A 91 7.92 23.52 -3.26
N GLU A 92 8.45 23.23 -2.07
CA GLU A 92 8.48 24.17 -0.94
C GLU A 92 9.46 25.34 -1.18
N PHE A 93 10.52 25.11 -1.96
CA PHE A 93 11.53 26.14 -2.27
C PHE A 93 11.24 26.94 -3.54
N ASP A 94 10.31 26.49 -4.39
CA ASP A 94 10.00 27.13 -5.67
C ASP A 94 8.49 27.36 -5.88
N SER A 95 8.13 28.64 -6.06
CA SER A 95 6.75 29.10 -6.30
C SER A 95 6.16 28.61 -7.63
N TRP A 96 6.99 28.23 -8.60
CA TRP A 96 6.53 27.64 -9.86
C TRP A 96 6.23 26.15 -9.69
N GLY A 97 7.08 25.42 -8.95
CA GLY A 97 6.87 24.02 -8.58
C GLY A 97 5.55 23.78 -7.86
N SER A 98 5.17 24.65 -6.91
CA SER A 98 3.92 24.50 -6.16
C SER A 98 2.65 24.65 -7.02
N LYS A 99 2.65 25.54 -8.03
CA LYS A 99 1.52 25.74 -8.94
C LYS A 99 1.29 24.58 -9.91
N ASN A 100 2.36 23.85 -10.24
CA ASN A 100 2.34 22.76 -11.21
C ASN A 100 2.45 21.38 -10.57
N LEU A 101 2.26 21.27 -9.25
CA LEU A 101 2.42 20.05 -8.48
C LEU A 101 1.65 18.85 -9.07
N LEU A 102 0.42 19.06 -9.56
CA LEU A 102 -0.36 17.99 -10.19
C LEU A 102 0.31 17.44 -11.45
N LEU A 103 0.80 18.33 -12.32
CA LEU A 103 1.46 17.96 -13.57
C LEU A 103 2.81 17.27 -13.28
N ILE A 104 3.60 17.83 -12.35
CA ILE A 104 4.88 17.26 -11.93
C ILE A 104 4.67 15.87 -11.34
N ASN A 105 3.68 15.68 -10.46
CA ASN A 105 3.37 14.38 -9.87
C ASN A 105 2.86 13.37 -10.90
N THR A 106 2.11 13.81 -11.91
CA THR A 106 1.63 12.95 -13.00
C THR A 106 2.79 12.47 -13.87
N VAL A 107 3.65 13.38 -14.31
CA VAL A 107 4.85 13.05 -15.10
C VAL A 107 5.78 12.14 -14.30
N ARG A 108 6.03 12.47 -13.03
CA ARG A 108 6.81 11.64 -12.12
C ARG A 108 6.24 10.23 -12.00
N PHE A 109 4.92 10.10 -11.78
CA PHE A 109 4.26 8.79 -11.70
C PHE A 109 4.49 7.98 -12.98
N LEU A 110 4.32 8.59 -14.16
CA LEU A 110 4.56 7.93 -15.45
C LEU A 110 6.04 7.52 -15.62
N VAL A 111 6.99 8.38 -15.23
CA VAL A 111 8.43 8.08 -15.30
C VAL A 111 8.79 6.91 -14.39
N VAL A 112 8.30 6.92 -13.15
CA VAL A 112 8.54 5.83 -12.19
C VAL A 112 7.86 4.54 -12.68
N LEU A 113 6.66 4.63 -13.25
CA LEU A 113 5.94 3.50 -13.83
C LEU A 113 6.73 2.84 -14.95
N VAL A 114 7.17 3.63 -15.93
CA VAL A 114 7.96 3.11 -17.06
C VAL A 114 9.30 2.58 -16.58
N GLY A 115 10.02 3.34 -15.74
CA GLY A 115 11.31 2.93 -15.21
C GLY A 115 11.22 1.61 -14.43
N TYR A 116 10.23 1.48 -13.55
CA TYR A 116 10.06 0.27 -12.77
C TYR A 116 9.73 -0.95 -13.64
N ASN A 117 8.81 -0.81 -14.61
CA ASN A 117 8.51 -1.91 -15.54
C ASN A 117 9.72 -2.31 -16.39
N LEU A 118 10.66 -1.39 -16.70
CA LEU A 118 11.86 -1.72 -17.46
C LEU A 118 12.93 -2.46 -16.64
N PHE A 119 13.01 -2.19 -15.34
CA PHE A 119 14.08 -2.73 -14.48
C PHE A 119 13.62 -3.90 -13.59
N PHE A 120 12.33 -4.01 -13.31
CA PHE A 120 11.76 -4.93 -12.31
C PHE A 120 10.49 -5.66 -12.78
N GLY A 121 9.95 -5.35 -13.96
CA GLY A 121 8.86 -6.09 -14.60
C GLY A 121 9.38 -7.26 -15.44
#